data_AF-A0A0L7KQK6-F1
#
_entry.id   AF-A0A0L7KQK6-F1
#
_cell.length_a   1.000
_cell.length_b   1.000
_cell.length_c   1.000
_cell.angle_alpha   90.00
_cell.angle_beta   90.00
_cell.angle_gamma   90.00
#
_symmetry.space_group_name_H-M   'P 1'
#
loop_
_entity.id
_entity.type
_entity.pdbx_description
1 polymer ?
#
loop_
_entity_poly.entity_id
_entity_poly.type
_entity_poly.pdbx_seq_one_letter_code
_entity_poly.pdbx_strand_id
1 'polypeptide(L)'
;MMRHPVEIMAINETWLREGGEARAPVLPGYRLRHAPRDSAGSGGGRDRGGGVGFYLKRGVNARLIAHPQAPIDQMWLSLTLNGLKLAIGTAYRPPWQNVDTFLDALTESVTSLHAFDYIVLTGDFNIDLLELNAPKTKKLLDFLKCAGLDQYVTVPTHFTDHSETLIDLLCSNIKITDIDVDHIPDLSRHSLISCKLRIKKDKPVPKWIVYRPIKDIDSEKFNHDLNDINWNSEGDGVPVTAAYGGVSLREDLHPRDLSQRYLPDQAPRGSLAEDEATAVELHTKRLFKYTIVL
;
A
#
# COMPACT_ATOMS: atom_id res chain seq x y z
N MET A 1 -15.51 -0.71 12.35
CA MET A 1 -15.73 -0.81 10.89
C MET A 1 -15.28 0.49 10.25
N MET A 2 -14.15 0.46 9.54
CA MET A 2 -13.45 1.64 9.03
C MET A 2 -14.26 2.38 7.95
N ARG A 3 -14.34 3.72 8.06
CA ARG A 3 -15.09 4.60 7.16
C ARG A 3 -14.35 4.99 5.87
N HIS A 4 -13.13 4.50 5.65
CA HIS A 4 -12.30 4.89 4.50
C HIS A 4 -11.51 3.70 3.94
N PRO A 5 -11.30 3.65 2.61
CA PRO A 5 -10.55 2.57 1.99
C PRO A 5 -9.06 2.70 2.28
N VAL A 6 -8.45 1.58 2.69
CA VAL A 6 -7.00 1.42 2.91
C VAL A 6 -6.19 1.85 1.69
N GLU A 7 -5.12 2.62 1.90
CA GLU A 7 -4.25 3.03 0.79
C GLU A 7 -3.01 2.14 0.68
N ILE A 8 -2.44 1.77 1.83
CA ILE A 8 -1.19 1.01 1.93
C ILE A 8 -1.34 -0.06 3.01
N MET A 9 -0.98 -1.30 2.68
CA MET A 9 -0.91 -2.39 3.65
C MET A 9 0.52 -2.88 3.73
N ALA A 10 1.19 -2.70 4.86
CA ALA A 10 2.43 -3.39 5.17
C ALA A 10 2.11 -4.83 5.58
N ILE A 11 2.85 -5.79 5.08
CA ILE A 11 2.73 -7.21 5.44
C ILE A 11 4.12 -7.74 5.73
N ASN A 12 4.20 -8.71 6.64
CA ASN A 12 5.39 -9.51 6.73
C ASN A 12 5.09 -10.99 6.98
N GLU A 13 6.14 -11.81 6.96
CA GLU A 13 6.05 -13.25 6.71
C GLU A 13 5.19 -13.48 5.47
N THR A 14 5.69 -12.99 4.35
CA THR A 14 5.05 -13.24 3.06
C THR A 14 5.17 -14.71 2.68
N TRP A 15 6.21 -15.41 3.17
CA TRP A 15 6.59 -16.77 2.77
C TRP A 15 6.79 -16.92 1.25
N LEU A 16 6.94 -15.80 0.54
CA LEU A 16 7.19 -15.75 -0.88
C LEU A 16 8.69 -15.86 -1.14
N ARG A 17 9.03 -16.54 -2.23
CA ARG A 17 10.39 -16.60 -2.77
C ARG A 17 10.52 -15.60 -3.90
N GLU A 18 11.76 -15.34 -4.32
CA GLU A 18 12.00 -14.62 -5.57
C GLU A 18 11.28 -15.31 -6.74
N GLY A 19 10.56 -14.55 -7.55
CA GLY A 19 9.68 -15.07 -8.62
C GLY A 19 8.40 -15.76 -8.13
N GLY A 20 8.13 -15.76 -6.82
CA GLY A 20 6.98 -16.40 -6.18
C GLY A 20 5.71 -15.55 -6.12
N GLU A 21 5.69 -14.37 -6.73
CA GLU A 21 4.60 -13.38 -6.66
C GLU A 21 3.25 -13.95 -7.08
N ALA A 22 3.25 -14.89 -8.04
CA ALA A 22 2.04 -15.53 -8.53
C ALA A 22 1.30 -16.36 -7.47
N ARG A 23 1.99 -16.72 -6.37
CA ARG A 23 1.39 -17.44 -5.23
C ARG A 23 0.79 -16.49 -4.21
N ALA A 24 1.08 -15.20 -4.31
CA ALA A 24 0.50 -14.22 -3.44
C ALA A 24 -1.00 -14.04 -3.74
N PRO A 25 -1.82 -13.79 -2.72
CA PRO A 25 -3.20 -13.36 -2.88
C PRO A 25 -3.34 -12.20 -3.84
N VAL A 26 -4.30 -12.32 -4.75
CA VAL A 26 -4.70 -11.22 -5.62
C VAL A 26 -5.74 -10.39 -4.90
N LEU A 27 -5.38 -9.17 -4.52
CA LEU A 27 -6.30 -8.21 -3.92
C LEU A 27 -6.81 -7.25 -5.01
N PRO A 28 -8.12 -7.29 -5.35
CA PRO A 28 -8.70 -6.39 -6.34
C PRO A 28 -8.40 -4.92 -6.03
N GLY A 29 -7.91 -4.19 -7.03
CA GLY A 29 -7.57 -2.77 -6.85
C GLY A 29 -6.23 -2.50 -6.17
N TYR A 30 -5.45 -3.52 -5.79
CA TYR A 30 -4.10 -3.35 -5.22
C TYR A 30 -3.01 -3.92 -6.13
N ARG A 31 -1.77 -3.54 -5.84
CA ARG A 31 -0.55 -4.15 -6.41
C ARG A 31 0.38 -4.55 -5.27
N LEU A 32 0.97 -5.74 -5.37
CA LEU A 32 1.97 -6.21 -4.41
C LEU A 32 3.36 -5.69 -4.80
N ARG A 33 4.10 -5.24 -3.79
CA ARG A 33 5.57 -5.11 -3.81
C ARG A 33 6.09 -5.96 -2.66
N HIS A 34 7.05 -6.84 -2.90
CA HIS A 34 7.58 -7.71 -1.85
C HIS A 34 9.11 -7.78 -1.93
N ALA A 35 9.73 -8.03 -0.78
CA ALA A 35 11.11 -8.41 -0.68
C ALA A 35 11.17 -9.79 0.02
N PRO A 36 11.56 -10.85 -0.69
CA PRO A 36 11.71 -12.17 -0.09
C PRO A 36 12.91 -12.17 0.88
N ARG A 37 12.89 -13.07 1.86
CA ARG A 37 14.06 -13.29 2.71
C ARG A 37 15.22 -13.81 1.86
N ASP A 38 16.39 -13.20 2.03
CA ASP A 38 17.62 -13.72 1.43
C ASP A 38 17.96 -15.08 2.06
N SER A 39 18.06 -16.11 1.22
CA SER A 39 18.34 -17.48 1.62
C SER A 39 19.84 -17.80 1.61
N ALA A 40 20.69 -16.89 1.11
CA ALA A 40 22.13 -17.09 1.03
C ALA A 40 22.87 -16.77 2.35
N GLY A 41 22.27 -15.98 3.25
CA GLY A 41 22.88 -15.55 4.51
C GLY A 41 22.57 -16.43 5.74
N SER A 42 21.61 -17.34 5.65
CA SER A 42 21.17 -18.16 6.77
C SER A 42 21.83 -19.54 6.71
N GLY A 43 22.93 -19.70 7.44
CA GLY A 43 23.57 -20.99 7.60
C GLY A 43 22.65 -22.00 8.31
N GLY A 44 22.10 -22.94 7.55
CA GLY A 44 21.53 -24.19 8.03
C GLY A 44 20.01 -24.17 8.29
N GLY A 45 19.21 -24.56 7.29
CA GLY A 45 17.83 -25.07 7.45
C GLY A 45 16.77 -24.09 8.02
N ARG A 46 17.20 -22.92 8.50
CA ARG A 46 16.38 -21.82 9.06
C ARG A 46 15.88 -20.85 7.98
N ASP A 47 16.13 -21.19 6.72
CA ASP A 47 15.86 -20.40 5.49
C ASP A 47 14.39 -20.47 5.05
N ARG A 48 13.53 -21.13 5.85
CA ARG A 48 12.10 -21.25 5.57
C ARG A 48 11.32 -20.22 6.36
N GLY A 49 10.66 -19.32 5.63
CA GLY A 49 9.76 -18.30 6.18
C GLY A 49 10.39 -16.93 6.27
N GLY A 50 9.56 -15.91 6.48
CA GLY A 50 9.93 -14.50 6.43
C GLY A 50 9.50 -13.81 5.14
N GLY A 51 10.21 -12.73 4.81
CA GLY A 51 9.85 -11.80 3.76
C GLY A 51 8.92 -10.71 4.26
N VAL A 52 8.98 -9.57 3.57
CA VAL A 52 8.19 -8.37 3.83
C VAL A 52 7.53 -7.89 2.54
N GLY A 53 6.50 -7.07 2.66
CA GLY A 53 5.87 -6.50 1.48
C GLY A 53 4.88 -5.40 1.77
N PHE A 54 4.40 -4.82 0.68
CA PHE A 54 3.32 -3.85 0.68
C PHE A 54 2.28 -4.20 -0.38
N TYR A 55 1.01 -4.23 0.01
CA TYR A 55 -0.07 -4.03 -0.96
C TYR A 55 -0.39 -2.54 -1.06
N LEU A 56 -0.34 -2.03 -2.29
CA LEU A 56 -0.55 -0.62 -2.58
C LEU A 56 -1.82 -0.47 -3.41
N LYS A 57 -2.76 0.36 -2.96
CA LYS A 57 -3.95 0.67 -3.74
C LYS A 57 -3.54 1.29 -5.09
N ARG A 58 -4.16 0.84 -6.18
CA ARG A 58 -3.91 1.39 -7.51
C ARG A 58 -4.24 2.89 -7.50
N GLY A 59 -3.33 3.69 -8.03
CA GLY A 59 -3.38 5.16 -7.97
C GLY A 59 -2.51 5.78 -6.87
N VAL A 60 -2.13 5.02 -5.84
CA VAL A 60 -1.11 5.48 -4.86
C VAL A 60 0.24 5.55 -5.57
N ASN A 61 0.89 6.71 -5.53
CA ASN A 61 2.23 6.92 -6.10
C ASN A 61 3.28 6.73 -5.00
N ALA A 62 3.73 5.48 -4.84
CA ALA A 62 4.79 5.10 -3.92
C ALA A 62 5.92 4.42 -4.70
N ARG A 63 7.17 4.79 -4.39
CA ARG A 63 8.39 4.30 -5.03
C ARG A 63 9.23 3.51 -4.03
N LEU A 64 9.94 2.48 -4.48
CA LEU A 64 10.90 1.78 -3.61
C LEU A 64 12.05 2.70 -3.26
N ILE A 65 12.48 2.65 -2.00
CA ILE A 65 13.70 3.31 -1.53
C ILE A 65 14.78 2.26 -1.41
N ALA A 66 15.95 2.54 -1.99
CA ALA A 66 17.15 1.76 -1.72
C ALA A 66 17.60 2.04 -0.29
N HIS A 67 17.92 0.99 0.46
CA HIS A 67 18.46 1.07 1.80
C HIS A 67 19.76 0.28 1.87
N PRO A 68 20.60 0.53 2.90
CA PRO A 68 21.79 -0.28 3.15
C PRO A 68 21.47 -1.77 3.17
N GLN A 69 22.34 -2.57 2.55
CA GLN A 69 22.20 -4.02 2.52
C GLN A 69 22.46 -4.55 3.92
N ALA A 70 21.51 -5.32 4.45
CA ALA A 70 21.58 -5.85 5.79
C ALA A 70 20.87 -7.21 5.86
N PRO A 71 21.27 -8.11 6.77
CA PRO A 71 20.71 -9.46 6.87
C PRO A 71 19.36 -9.46 7.63
N ILE A 72 18.46 -8.53 7.31
CA ILE A 72 17.14 -8.41 7.92
C ILE A 72 16.08 -8.30 6.83
N ASP A 73 14.86 -8.76 7.13
CA ASP A 73 13.75 -8.57 6.22
C ASP A 73 13.22 -7.15 6.41
N GLN A 74 13.50 -6.26 5.45
CA GLN A 74 13.00 -4.88 5.48
C GLN A 74 12.69 -4.37 4.08
N MET A 75 11.77 -3.41 4.00
CA MET A 75 11.35 -2.79 2.74
C MET A 75 10.86 -1.37 2.99
N TRP A 76 11.25 -0.45 2.12
CA TRP A 76 10.97 0.98 2.29
C TRP A 76 10.32 1.58 1.04
N LEU A 77 9.34 2.45 1.27
CA LEU A 77 8.60 3.17 0.24
C LEU A 77 8.71 4.68 0.45
N SER A 78 8.92 5.42 -0.64
CA SER A 78 8.85 6.87 -0.71
C SER A 78 7.49 7.29 -1.24
N LEU A 79 6.86 8.22 -0.54
CA LEU A 79 5.72 8.98 -1.00
C LEU A 79 6.05 10.47 -0.97
N THR A 80 5.46 11.22 -1.89
CA THR A 80 5.45 12.68 -1.84
C THR A 80 4.01 13.14 -1.69
N LEU A 81 3.71 13.78 -0.58
CA LEU A 81 2.38 14.25 -0.22
C LEU A 81 2.48 15.74 0.09
N ASN A 82 1.84 16.58 -0.72
CA ASN A 82 1.82 18.04 -0.55
C ASN A 82 3.24 18.64 -0.42
N GLY A 83 4.18 18.16 -1.23
CA GLY A 83 5.59 18.59 -1.22
C GLY A 83 6.46 17.94 -0.13
N LEU A 84 5.85 17.24 0.84
CA LEU A 84 6.56 16.54 1.91
C LEU A 84 6.93 15.13 1.47
N LYS A 85 8.15 14.71 1.77
CA LYS A 85 8.67 13.36 1.53
C LYS A 85 8.42 12.49 2.75
N LEU A 86 7.62 11.46 2.57
CA LEU A 86 7.33 10.45 3.58
C LEU A 86 8.02 9.14 3.20
N ALA A 87 8.79 8.59 4.14
CA ALA A 87 9.27 7.21 4.07
C ALA A 87 8.34 6.30 4.88
N ILE A 88 7.89 5.20 4.28
CA ILE A 88 7.14 4.15 4.97
C ILE A 88 7.95 2.87 4.88
N GLY A 89 8.42 2.39 6.02
CA GLY A 89 9.19 1.17 6.17
C GLY A 89 8.39 0.08 6.84
N THR A 90 8.60 -1.16 6.39
CA THR A 90 8.23 -2.33 7.17
C THR A 90 9.45 -3.22 7.38
N ALA A 91 9.57 -3.81 8.58
CA ALA A 91 10.65 -4.72 8.91
C ALA A 91 10.14 -5.90 9.74
N TYR A 92 10.76 -7.07 9.55
CA TYR A 92 10.47 -8.28 10.29
C TYR A 92 11.74 -8.87 10.89
N ARG A 93 11.68 -9.15 12.20
CA ARG A 93 12.74 -9.85 12.93
C ARG A 93 12.21 -11.21 13.37
N PRO A 94 12.77 -12.34 12.88
CA PRO A 94 12.50 -13.64 13.47
C PRO A 94 12.85 -13.69 14.96
N PRO A 95 12.12 -14.48 15.78
CA PRO A 95 12.37 -14.54 17.21
C PRO A 95 13.81 -15.00 17.55
N TRP A 96 14.42 -15.83 16.70
CA TRP A 96 15.79 -16.33 16.86
C TRP A 96 16.89 -15.36 16.41
N GLN A 97 16.56 -14.31 15.65
CA GLN A 97 17.55 -13.38 15.12
C GLN A 97 18.13 -12.48 16.23
N ASN A 98 19.43 -12.18 16.17
CA ASN A 98 20.06 -11.29 17.15
C ASN A 98 19.43 -9.89 17.11
N VAL A 99 19.11 -9.33 18.29
CA VAL A 99 18.45 -8.02 18.42
C VAL A 99 19.36 -6.88 17.97
N ASP A 100 20.65 -6.92 18.30
CA ASP A 100 21.61 -5.86 17.95
C ASP A 100 21.80 -5.80 16.44
N THR A 101 22.01 -6.96 15.78
CA THR A 101 22.07 -7.03 14.32
C THR A 101 20.83 -6.43 13.64
N PHE A 102 19.65 -6.65 14.23
CA PHE A 102 18.41 -6.10 13.69
C PHE A 102 18.30 -4.58 13.88
N LEU A 103 18.61 -4.08 15.08
CA LEU A 103 18.53 -2.65 15.39
C LEU A 103 19.64 -1.84 14.70
N ASP A 104 20.84 -2.39 14.54
CA ASP A 104 21.93 -1.75 13.80
C ASP A 104 21.54 -1.56 12.33
N ALA A 105 21.01 -2.61 11.71
CA ALA A 105 20.51 -2.55 10.34
C ALA A 105 19.37 -1.52 10.15
N LEU A 106 18.43 -1.46 11.09
CA LEU A 106 17.39 -0.42 11.07
C LEU A 106 17.96 0.97 11.31
N THR A 107 18.97 1.11 12.15
CA THR A 107 19.65 2.39 12.41
C THR A 107 20.32 2.92 11.16
N GLU A 108 21.03 2.06 10.42
CA GLU A 108 21.63 2.41 9.12
C GLU A 108 20.56 2.83 8.10
N SER A 109 19.47 2.04 7.99
CA SER A 109 18.35 2.38 7.11
C SER A 109 17.73 3.72 7.46
N VAL A 110 17.35 3.96 8.72
CA VAL A 110 16.74 5.22 9.15
C VAL A 110 17.69 6.40 8.94
N THR A 111 18.98 6.24 9.21
CA THR A 111 20.00 7.28 8.99
C THR A 111 20.13 7.64 7.51
N SER A 112 20.01 6.64 6.62
CA SER A 112 20.03 6.88 5.17
C SER A 112 18.83 7.71 4.67
N LEU A 113 17.76 7.79 5.47
CA LEU A 113 16.52 8.52 5.16
C LEU A 113 16.51 9.97 5.64
N HIS A 114 17.66 10.55 6.00
CA HIS A 114 17.78 11.94 6.50
C HIS A 114 17.16 13.02 5.58
N ALA A 115 16.97 12.73 4.29
CA ALA A 115 16.35 13.64 3.32
C ALA A 115 14.81 13.57 3.28
N PHE A 116 14.19 12.71 4.12
CA PHE A 116 12.75 12.60 4.27
C PHE A 116 12.27 13.45 5.45
N ASP A 117 11.12 14.09 5.28
CA ASP A 117 10.51 14.92 6.32
C ASP A 117 9.90 14.04 7.42
N TYR A 118 9.32 12.91 7.04
CA TYR A 118 8.65 11.99 7.94
C TYR A 118 8.98 10.53 7.65
N ILE A 119 8.97 9.73 8.71
CA ILE A 119 9.22 8.30 8.71
C ILE A 119 8.07 7.62 9.45
N VAL A 120 7.50 6.60 8.83
CA VAL A 120 6.63 5.60 9.47
C VAL A 120 7.37 4.26 9.36
N LEU A 121 7.64 3.61 10.49
CA LEU A 121 8.28 2.31 10.58
C LEU A 121 7.34 1.34 11.28
N THR A 122 7.13 0.17 10.69
CA THR A 122 6.13 -0.77 11.19
C THR A 122 6.53 -2.23 10.99
N GLY A 123 5.88 -3.17 11.67
CA GLY A 123 6.06 -4.61 11.44
C GLY A 123 6.30 -5.40 12.72
N ASP A 124 6.49 -6.71 12.56
CA ASP A 124 6.71 -7.64 13.66
C ASP A 124 8.19 -7.71 14.04
N PHE A 125 8.52 -7.17 15.22
CA PHE A 125 9.91 -7.13 15.70
C PHE A 125 10.23 -8.31 16.62
N ASN A 126 9.24 -9.12 17.01
CA ASN A 126 9.37 -10.18 18.01
C ASN A 126 10.11 -9.70 19.29
N ILE A 127 9.84 -8.46 19.72
CA ILE A 127 10.35 -7.85 20.96
C ILE A 127 9.13 -7.33 21.71
N ASP A 128 8.82 -7.95 22.84
CA ASP A 128 7.63 -7.63 23.62
C ASP A 128 7.79 -6.31 24.40
N LEU A 129 7.02 -5.29 24.01
CA LEU A 129 7.01 -4.00 24.69
C LEU A 129 6.24 -4.02 26.02
N LEU A 130 5.50 -5.10 26.33
CA LEU A 130 4.89 -5.28 27.66
C LEU A 130 5.95 -5.71 28.69
N GLU A 131 7.06 -6.31 28.26
CA GLU A 131 8.21 -6.67 29.10
C GLU A 131 9.21 -5.50 29.24
N LEU A 132 8.79 -4.36 29.80
CA LEU A 132 9.60 -3.12 29.86
C LEU A 132 11.00 -3.29 30.51
N ASN A 133 11.18 -4.28 31.37
CA ASN A 133 12.46 -4.54 32.03
C ASN A 133 13.42 -5.41 31.21
N ALA A 134 12.94 -6.05 30.14
CA ALA A 134 13.75 -6.93 29.31
C ALA A 134 14.85 -6.14 28.57
N PRO A 135 16.09 -6.65 28.51
CA PRO A 135 17.19 -5.96 27.80
C PRO A 135 16.87 -5.66 26.33
N LYS A 136 16.20 -6.58 25.62
CA LYS A 136 15.74 -6.41 24.23
C LYS A 136 14.80 -5.21 24.08
N THR A 137 13.89 -5.03 25.03
CA THR A 137 12.88 -3.97 25.04
C THR A 137 13.53 -2.62 25.29
N LYS A 138 14.47 -2.54 26.23
CA LYS A 138 15.25 -1.31 26.48
C LYS A 138 16.03 -0.87 25.24
N LYS A 139 16.73 -1.80 24.57
CA LYS A 139 17.46 -1.51 23.32
C LYS A 139 16.54 -0.98 22.22
N LEU A 140 15.36 -1.57 22.06
CA LEU A 140 14.36 -1.11 21.10
C LEU A 140 13.86 0.31 21.43
N LEU A 141 13.54 0.58 22.70
CA LEU A 141 13.11 1.92 23.14
C LEU A 141 14.23 2.96 22.94
N ASP A 142 15.49 2.60 23.19
CA ASP A 142 16.63 3.48 22.94
C ASP A 142 16.80 3.77 21.44
N PHE A 143 16.68 2.74 20.58
CA PHE A 143 16.64 2.92 19.13
C PHE A 143 15.55 3.89 18.68
N LEU A 144 14.30 3.68 19.12
CA LEU A 144 13.16 4.53 18.76
C LEU A 144 13.38 5.97 19.19
N LYS A 145 13.90 6.17 20.41
CA LYS A 145 14.25 7.49 20.94
C LYS A 145 15.34 8.17 20.12
N CYS A 146 16.41 7.46 19.77
CA CYS A 146 17.49 7.99 18.93
C CYS A 146 17.03 8.31 17.51
N ALA A 147 16.11 7.51 16.96
CA ALA A 147 15.49 7.74 15.66
C ALA A 147 14.43 8.85 15.66
N GLY A 148 14.03 9.36 16.84
CA GLY A 148 12.95 10.34 16.97
C GLY A 148 11.58 9.80 16.58
N LEU A 149 11.33 8.49 16.79
CA LEU A 149 10.09 7.82 16.43
C LEU A 149 9.26 7.50 17.69
N ASP A 150 8.00 7.93 17.69
CA ASP A 150 7.05 7.55 18.73
C ASP A 150 6.38 6.23 18.35
N GLN A 151 6.32 5.27 19.28
CA GLN A 151 5.56 4.03 19.12
C GLN A 151 4.10 4.24 19.56
N TYR A 152 3.16 3.99 18.66
CA TYR A 152 1.75 4.36 18.84
C TYR A 152 0.85 3.24 19.38
N VAL A 153 1.22 1.98 19.18
CA VAL A 153 0.43 0.84 19.71
C VAL A 153 0.84 0.58 21.15
N THR A 154 -0.16 0.50 22.03
CA THR A 154 0.01 0.35 23.50
C THR A 154 -0.71 -0.86 24.08
N VAL A 155 -1.40 -1.64 23.24
CA VAL A 155 -2.17 -2.84 23.62
C VAL A 155 -1.55 -4.08 22.98
N PRO A 156 -1.81 -5.30 23.50
CA PRO A 156 -1.28 -6.52 22.92
C PRO A 156 -1.66 -6.70 21.45
N THR A 157 -0.74 -7.24 20.66
CA THR A 157 -0.88 -7.43 19.21
C THR A 157 -0.69 -8.88 18.77
N HIS A 158 -0.20 -9.76 19.65
CA HIS A 158 -0.07 -11.18 19.37
C HIS A 158 -0.59 -12.01 20.53
N PHE A 159 -1.40 -13.02 20.22
CA PHE A 159 -2.15 -13.83 21.16
C PHE A 159 -1.86 -15.32 20.95
N THR A 160 -1.52 -16.00 22.03
CA THR A 160 -1.47 -17.47 22.10
C THR A 160 -2.45 -17.95 23.16
N ASP A 161 -2.62 -19.27 23.28
CA ASP A 161 -3.47 -19.87 24.33
C ASP A 161 -3.04 -19.48 25.75
N HIS A 162 -1.81 -18.97 25.92
CA HIS A 162 -1.18 -18.73 27.22
C HIS A 162 -0.53 -17.35 27.36
N SER A 163 -0.52 -16.50 26.33
CA SER A 163 0.19 -15.23 26.35
C SER A 163 -0.43 -14.16 25.46
N GLU A 164 -0.30 -12.92 25.89
CA GLU A 164 -0.61 -11.73 25.09
C GLU A 164 0.65 -10.85 25.08
N THR A 165 1.15 -10.52 23.89
CA THR A 165 2.42 -9.79 23.72
C THR A 165 2.24 -8.63 22.77
N LEU A 166 2.99 -7.54 22.96
CA LEU A 166 3.02 -6.41 22.03
C LEU A 166 4.32 -6.47 21.24
N ILE A 167 4.27 -7.10 20.06
CA ILE A 167 5.44 -7.35 19.19
C ILE A 167 5.33 -6.71 17.80
N ASP A 168 4.11 -6.39 17.37
CA ASP A 168 3.83 -5.61 16.17
C ASP A 168 3.86 -4.11 16.47
N LEU A 169 4.76 -3.40 15.81
CA LEU A 169 5.03 -1.98 16.07
C LEU A 169 4.46 -1.06 14.98
N LEU A 170 4.09 0.15 15.39
CA LEU A 170 3.70 1.27 14.53
C LEU A 170 4.39 2.52 15.08
N CYS A 171 5.56 2.81 14.53
CA CYS A 171 6.43 3.89 14.98
C CYS A 171 6.45 5.02 13.97
N SER A 172 6.42 6.28 14.41
CA SER A 172 6.39 7.41 13.49
C SER A 172 6.81 8.73 14.14
N ASN A 173 7.43 9.61 13.37
CA ASN A 173 7.66 11.01 13.75
C ASN A 173 6.58 11.97 13.19
N ILE A 174 5.62 11.44 12.42
CA ILE A 174 4.38 12.14 12.06
C ILE A 174 3.23 11.68 12.95
N LYS A 175 2.33 12.61 13.28
CA LYS A 175 1.13 12.33 14.06
C LYS A 175 0.24 11.28 13.38
N ILE A 176 0.04 10.18 14.09
CA ILE A 176 -0.92 9.12 13.75
C ILE A 176 -2.22 9.33 14.55
N THR A 177 -3.35 9.03 13.94
CA THR A 177 -4.70 9.12 14.53
C THR A 177 -5.53 7.89 14.17
N ASP A 178 -6.68 7.72 14.83
CA ASP A 178 -7.64 6.64 14.55
C ASP A 178 -6.98 5.25 14.54
N ILE A 179 -6.14 4.97 15.55
CA ILE A 179 -5.45 3.69 15.69
C ILE A 179 -6.45 2.65 16.21
N ASP A 180 -6.59 1.56 15.49
CA ASP A 180 -7.42 0.42 15.86
C ASP A 180 -6.56 -0.86 15.81
N VAL A 181 -6.71 -1.71 16.82
CA VAL A 181 -6.00 -2.99 16.94
C VAL A 181 -7.05 -4.08 17.02
N ASP A 182 -7.23 -4.78 15.90
CA ASP A 182 -8.32 -5.75 15.73
C ASP A 182 -7.76 -7.18 15.59
N HIS A 183 -7.98 -7.97 16.65
CA HIS A 183 -7.61 -9.38 16.68
C HIS A 183 -8.76 -10.25 16.18
N ILE A 184 -8.50 -11.03 15.13
CA ILE A 184 -9.45 -12.01 14.59
C ILE A 184 -8.83 -13.41 14.77
N PRO A 185 -9.16 -14.13 15.86
CA PRO A 185 -8.53 -15.40 16.22
C PRO A 185 -8.57 -16.47 15.11
N ASP A 186 -9.64 -16.48 14.31
CA ASP A 186 -9.83 -17.44 13.21
C ASP A 186 -8.87 -17.23 12.03
N LEU A 187 -8.22 -16.07 11.95
CA LEU A 187 -7.38 -15.68 10.82
C LEU A 187 -5.89 -15.68 11.17
N SER A 188 -5.53 -15.16 12.33
CA SER A 188 -4.15 -15.09 12.77
C SER A 188 -4.07 -14.95 14.28
N ARG A 189 -2.90 -15.31 14.83
CA ARG A 189 -2.50 -14.96 16.19
C ARG A 189 -2.09 -13.50 16.34
N HIS A 190 -1.79 -12.82 15.23
CA HIS A 190 -1.51 -11.40 15.21
C HIS A 190 -2.77 -10.59 14.96
N SER A 191 -2.87 -9.46 15.63
CA SER A 191 -3.84 -8.41 15.36
C SER A 191 -3.49 -7.67 14.08
N LEU A 192 -4.51 -7.15 13.43
CA LEU A 192 -4.32 -6.08 12.45
C LEU A 192 -4.26 -4.76 13.17
N ILE A 193 -3.28 -3.96 12.80
CA ILE A 193 -3.19 -2.56 13.21
C ILE A 193 -3.65 -1.71 12.03
N SER A 194 -4.64 -0.86 12.25
CA SER A 194 -5.03 0.16 11.28
C SER A 194 -4.86 1.55 11.88
N CYS A 195 -4.52 2.53 11.05
CA CYS A 195 -4.41 3.90 11.51
C CYS A 195 -4.59 4.90 10.37
N LYS A 196 -4.59 6.20 10.69
CA LYS A 196 -4.56 7.29 9.72
C LYS A 196 -3.37 8.21 9.97
N LEU A 197 -2.61 8.44 8.90
CA LEU A 197 -1.56 9.47 8.87
C LEU A 197 -2.20 10.86 8.72
N ARG A 198 -1.90 11.78 9.63
CA ARG A 198 -2.45 13.14 9.58
C ARG A 198 -1.68 14.03 8.59
N ILE A 199 -1.80 13.72 7.31
CA ILE A 199 -1.25 14.52 6.21
C ILE A 199 -2.41 15.15 5.45
N LYS A 200 -2.36 16.47 5.25
CA LYS A 200 -3.31 17.11 4.32
C LYS A 200 -3.00 16.53 2.93
N LYS A 201 -3.97 15.85 2.34
CA LYS A 201 -3.89 15.39 0.94
C LYS A 201 -4.53 16.44 0.06
N ASP A 202 -3.84 16.84 -1.00
CA ASP A 202 -4.47 17.66 -2.04
C ASP A 202 -5.65 16.90 -2.61
N LYS A 203 -6.83 17.53 -2.56
CA LYS A 203 -8.00 16.96 -3.23
C LYS A 203 -7.70 16.95 -4.73
N PRO A 204 -7.88 15.82 -5.43
CA PRO A 204 -7.74 15.81 -6.87
C PRO A 204 -8.68 16.87 -7.44
N VAL A 205 -8.14 17.75 -8.29
CA VAL A 205 -8.93 18.77 -8.96
C VAL A 205 -9.98 18.04 -9.80
N PRO A 206 -11.28 18.34 -9.66
CA PRO A 206 -12.32 17.73 -10.49
C PRO A 206 -11.96 17.89 -11.97
N LYS A 207 -11.83 16.77 -12.68
CA LYS A 207 -11.72 16.80 -14.14
C LYS A 207 -13.11 16.86 -14.72
N TRP A 208 -13.43 17.96 -15.38
CA TRP A 208 -14.61 18.04 -16.24
C TRP A 208 -14.37 17.14 -17.45
N ILE A 209 -15.19 16.11 -17.59
CA ILE A 209 -15.23 15.29 -18.78
C ILE A 209 -16.38 15.81 -19.62
N VAL A 210 -16.06 16.40 -20.77
CA VAL A 210 -17.05 16.70 -21.79
C VAL A 210 -17.20 15.42 -22.61
N TYR A 211 -18.41 14.85 -22.61
CA TYR A 211 -18.75 13.71 -23.44
C TYR A 211 -19.99 14.07 -24.27
N ARG A 212 -20.09 13.48 -25.47
CA ARG A 212 -21.29 13.58 -26.31
C ARG A 212 -22.21 12.41 -25.96
N PRO A 213 -23.43 12.63 -25.45
CA PRO A 213 -24.39 11.55 -25.23
C PRO A 213 -24.73 10.93 -26.59
N ILE A 214 -24.29 9.70 -26.84
CA ILE A 214 -24.59 9.00 -28.11
C ILE A 214 -26.08 8.62 -28.19
N LYS A 215 -26.74 8.47 -27.03
CA LYS A 215 -28.17 8.10 -26.95
C LYS A 215 -29.11 9.16 -27.50
N ASP A 216 -28.72 10.43 -27.43
CA ASP A 216 -29.53 11.58 -27.86
C ASP A 216 -28.90 12.27 -29.08
N ILE A 217 -28.11 11.53 -29.87
CA ILE A 217 -27.50 12.09 -31.07
C ILE A 217 -28.58 12.35 -32.13
N ASP A 218 -28.67 13.59 -32.58
CA ASP A 218 -29.46 13.94 -33.76
C ASP A 218 -28.76 13.38 -35.00
N SER A 219 -29.32 12.29 -35.53
CA SER A 219 -28.75 11.58 -36.67
C SER A 219 -28.75 12.41 -37.96
N GLU A 220 -29.74 13.28 -38.15
CA GLU A 220 -29.83 14.10 -39.36
C GLU A 220 -28.75 15.17 -39.34
N LYS A 221 -28.60 15.86 -38.22
CA LYS A 221 -27.55 16.86 -38.04
C LYS A 221 -26.15 16.24 -38.11
N PHE A 222 -25.96 15.06 -37.51
CA PHE A 222 -24.68 14.36 -37.56
C PHE A 222 -24.30 13.93 -38.98
N ASN A 223 -25.26 13.41 -39.76
CA ASN A 223 -25.03 13.03 -41.15
C ASN A 223 -24.80 14.25 -42.05
N HIS A 224 -25.48 15.37 -41.79
CA HIS A 224 -25.23 16.63 -42.48
C HIS A 224 -23.80 17.12 -42.23
N ASP A 225 -23.38 17.18 -40.95
CA ASP A 225 -22.02 17.57 -40.57
C ASP A 225 -20.95 16.66 -41.23
N LEU A 226 -21.21 15.34 -41.34
CA LEU A 226 -20.31 14.38 -41.99
C LEU A 226 -20.16 14.59 -43.49
N ASN A 227 -21.26 14.95 -44.17
CA ASN A 227 -21.28 15.16 -45.61
C ASN A 227 -20.66 16.52 -46.00
N ASP A 228 -20.67 17.49 -45.09
CA ASP A 228 -20.07 18.81 -45.28
C ASP A 228 -18.54 18.80 -45.05
N ILE A 229 -17.97 17.71 -44.54
CA ILE A 229 -16.52 17.55 -44.40
C ILE A 229 -15.90 17.25 -45.77
N ASN A 230 -14.92 18.06 -46.18
CA ASN A 230 -14.12 17.77 -47.36
C ASN A 230 -13.07 16.70 -47.05
N TRP A 231 -13.38 15.46 -47.37
CA TRP A 231 -12.53 14.29 -47.14
C TRP A 231 -11.25 14.25 -48.00
N ASN A 232 -11.14 15.11 -49.01
CA ASN A 232 -10.06 15.09 -50.01
C ASN A 232 -8.97 16.15 -49.78
N SER A 233 -8.94 16.82 -48.64
CA SER A 233 -7.83 17.72 -48.29
C SER A 233 -6.61 16.90 -47.84
N GLU A 234 -5.91 16.29 -48.79
CA GLU A 234 -4.56 15.79 -48.56
C GLU A 234 -3.59 16.98 -48.44
N GLY A 235 -2.82 16.99 -47.35
CA GLY A 235 -1.50 17.65 -47.30
C GLY A 235 -1.49 19.16 -47.10
N ASP A 236 -1.67 19.61 -45.86
CA ASP A 236 -0.74 20.55 -45.22
C ASP A 236 -1.14 20.72 -43.75
N GLY A 237 -0.53 19.93 -42.87
CA GLY A 237 -0.24 20.24 -41.45
C GLY A 237 -1.22 21.07 -40.61
N VAL A 238 -2.54 20.95 -40.77
CA VAL A 238 -3.49 21.57 -39.83
C VAL A 238 -3.65 20.63 -38.63
N PRO A 239 -3.31 21.06 -37.40
CA PRO A 239 -3.51 20.24 -36.22
C PRO A 239 -5.01 19.96 -36.04
N VAL A 240 -5.33 18.74 -35.59
CA VAL A 240 -6.69 18.18 -35.34
C VAL A 240 -7.51 18.99 -34.32
N THR A 241 -7.07 20.20 -33.95
CA THR A 241 -7.67 21.10 -32.96
C THR A 241 -8.60 22.17 -33.55
N ALA A 242 -8.80 22.26 -34.87
CA ALA A 242 -9.54 23.38 -35.48
C ALA A 242 -11.03 23.12 -35.77
N ALA A 243 -11.50 21.87 -35.80
CA ALA A 243 -12.91 21.54 -36.11
C ALA A 243 -13.78 21.26 -34.87
N TYR A 244 -13.17 21.15 -33.69
CA TYR A 244 -13.87 21.05 -32.41
C TYR A 244 -13.27 22.09 -31.49
N GLY A 245 -14.11 22.98 -30.94
CA GLY A 245 -13.67 23.95 -29.94
C GLY A 245 -12.85 23.28 -28.84
N GLY A 246 -11.52 23.37 -28.95
CA GLY A 246 -10.55 23.12 -27.89
C GLY A 246 -10.54 21.74 -27.22
N VAL A 247 -10.86 20.64 -27.90
CA VAL A 247 -10.68 19.29 -27.32
C VAL A 247 -9.58 18.52 -28.07
N SER A 248 -8.40 18.42 -27.43
CA SER A 248 -7.36 17.48 -27.83
C SER A 248 -7.78 16.06 -27.44
N LEU A 249 -8.11 15.24 -28.43
CA LEU A 249 -8.22 13.80 -28.28
C LEU A 249 -6.79 13.23 -28.26
N ARG A 250 -6.37 12.66 -27.14
CA ARG A 250 -5.23 11.73 -27.14
C ARG A 250 -5.74 10.40 -27.69
N GLU A 251 -5.24 10.03 -28.86
CA GLU A 251 -5.36 8.68 -29.40
C GLU A 251 -4.56 7.73 -28.52
N ASP A 252 -5.25 6.90 -27.75
CA ASP A 252 -4.72 5.67 -27.18
C ASP A 252 -5.91 4.73 -26.91
N LEU A 253 -6.57 4.25 -27.98
CA LEU A 253 -7.53 3.16 -27.90
C LEU A 253 -7.21 2.12 -28.98
N HIS A 254 -6.52 1.07 -28.54
CA HIS A 254 -6.30 -0.14 -29.31
C HIS A 254 -7.62 -0.92 -29.39
N PRO A 255 -8.10 -1.34 -30.58
CA PRO A 255 -9.39 -1.98 -30.72
C PRO A 255 -9.28 -3.49 -30.48
N ARG A 256 -9.90 -3.99 -29.40
CA ARG A 256 -10.45 -5.36 -29.24
C ARG A 256 -11.34 -5.38 -27.99
N ASP A 257 -12.43 -6.12 -28.08
CA ASP A 257 -13.45 -6.40 -27.06
C ASP A 257 -14.59 -5.40 -26.85
N LEU A 258 -15.35 -5.16 -27.92
CA LEU A 258 -16.78 -4.84 -27.83
C LEU A 258 -17.61 -6.13 -27.95
N SER A 259 -17.77 -6.85 -26.85
CA SER A 259 -18.90 -7.75 -26.67
C SER A 259 -19.13 -8.07 -25.20
N GLN A 260 -19.96 -7.29 -24.51
CA GLN A 260 -20.99 -7.83 -23.61
C GLN A 260 -21.99 -6.74 -23.21
N ARG A 261 -23.25 -7.13 -23.31
CA ARG A 261 -24.46 -6.32 -23.15
C ARG A 261 -24.55 -5.81 -21.70
N TYR A 262 -24.77 -4.51 -21.53
CA TYR A 262 -25.26 -3.95 -20.27
C TYR A 262 -26.79 -3.89 -20.31
N LEU A 263 -27.44 -4.70 -19.48
CA LEU A 263 -28.80 -4.43 -18.98
C LEU A 263 -28.67 -3.50 -17.75
N PRO A 264 -29.64 -2.61 -17.50
CA PRO A 264 -29.56 -1.67 -16.39
C PRO A 264 -30.00 -2.37 -15.10
N ASP A 265 -29.08 -2.52 -14.14
CA ASP A 265 -29.46 -2.91 -12.79
C ASP A 265 -29.36 -1.70 -11.86
N GLN A 266 -30.50 -1.37 -11.25
CA GLN A 266 -30.57 -0.43 -10.15
C GLN A 266 -30.07 -1.16 -8.91
N ALA A 267 -28.85 -0.84 -8.45
CA ALA A 267 -28.37 -1.32 -7.15
C ALA A 267 -27.98 -0.14 -6.24
N PRO A 268 -28.20 -0.26 -4.91
CA PRO A 268 -28.11 0.84 -3.97
C PRO A 268 -26.66 1.27 -3.76
N ARG A 269 -26.39 2.57 -3.93
CA ARG A 269 -25.11 3.19 -3.58
C ARG A 269 -25.04 3.31 -2.05
N GLY A 270 -24.44 2.32 -1.39
CA GLY A 270 -24.22 2.39 0.06
C GLY A 270 -23.40 1.25 0.65
N SER A 271 -23.65 -0.01 0.28
CA SER A 271 -23.08 -1.17 1.01
C SER A 271 -21.93 -1.90 0.30
N LEU A 272 -21.93 -1.95 -1.04
CA LEU A 272 -21.00 -2.81 -1.79
C LEU A 272 -19.52 -2.44 -1.66
N ALA A 273 -19.20 -1.15 -1.55
CA ALA A 273 -17.82 -0.70 -1.39
C ALA A 273 -17.27 -0.96 0.04
N GLU A 274 -18.16 -0.99 1.04
CA GLU A 274 -17.81 -1.31 2.42
C GLU A 274 -17.55 -2.82 2.58
N ASP A 275 -18.36 -3.63 1.90
CA ASP A 275 -18.17 -5.09 1.83
C ASP A 275 -16.86 -5.45 1.11
N GLU A 276 -16.49 -4.75 0.02
CA GLU A 276 -15.24 -5.02 -0.69
C GLU A 276 -13.97 -4.65 0.09
N ALA A 277 -13.94 -3.49 0.75
CA ALA A 277 -12.77 -3.08 1.55
C ALA A 277 -12.56 -4.00 2.75
N THR A 278 -13.65 -4.33 3.45
CA THR A 278 -13.65 -5.26 4.59
C THR A 278 -13.30 -6.68 4.13
N ALA A 279 -13.81 -7.13 2.97
CA ALA A 279 -13.47 -8.43 2.40
C ALA A 279 -12.01 -8.50 1.93
N VAL A 280 -11.45 -7.44 1.34
CA VAL A 280 -10.03 -7.39 0.96
C VAL A 280 -9.15 -7.48 2.20
N GLU A 281 -9.49 -6.76 3.27
CA GLU A 281 -8.76 -6.77 4.53
C GLU A 281 -8.83 -8.15 5.23
N LEU A 282 -10.02 -8.74 5.35
CA LEU A 282 -10.22 -10.09 5.87
C LEU A 282 -9.52 -11.16 5.01
N HIS A 283 -9.54 -11.01 3.68
CA HIS A 283 -8.85 -11.91 2.76
C HIS A 283 -7.33 -11.78 2.89
N THR A 284 -6.81 -10.56 3.08
CA THR A 284 -5.37 -10.32 3.30
C THR A 284 -4.92 -10.92 4.63
N LYS A 285 -5.68 -10.68 5.72
CA LYS A 285 -5.48 -11.32 7.03
C LYS A 285 -5.47 -12.84 6.96
N ARG A 286 -6.31 -13.43 6.10
CA ARG A 286 -6.41 -14.89 5.93
C ARG A 286 -5.18 -15.50 5.25
N LEU A 287 -4.40 -14.69 4.53
CA LEU A 287 -3.36 -15.17 3.64
C LEU A 287 -1.95 -14.68 4.01
N PHE A 288 -1.86 -13.61 4.78
CA PHE A 288 -0.62 -13.11 5.37
C PHE A 288 -0.78 -13.08 6.88
N LYS A 289 0.25 -13.55 7.59
CA LYS A 289 0.18 -13.71 9.04
C LYS A 289 -0.01 -12.39 9.78
N TYR A 290 0.33 -11.26 9.15
CA TYR A 290 0.19 -9.94 9.75
C TYR A 290 0.09 -8.86 8.68
N THR A 291 -0.69 -7.83 9.00
CA THR A 291 -0.98 -6.73 8.09
C THR A 291 -1.12 -5.47 8.93
N ILE A 292 -0.47 -4.40 8.51
CA ILE A 292 -0.64 -3.06 9.08
C ILE A 292 -1.17 -2.16 7.98
N VAL A 293 -2.33 -1.58 8.24
CA VAL A 293 -3.14 -0.82 7.31
C VAL A 293 -2.93 0.66 7.58
N LEU A 294 -2.39 1.36 6.58
CA LEU A 294 -2.14 2.80 6.55
C LEU A 294 -3.03 3.51 5.51
#